data_AF-C1N3A8-F1
#
_entry.id   AF-C1N3A8-F1
#
_cell.length_a   1.000
_cell.length_b   1.000
_cell.length_c   1.000
_cell.angle_alpha   90.00
_cell.angle_beta   90.00
_cell.angle_gamma   90.00
#
_symmetry.space_group_name_H-M   'P 1'
#
loop_
_entity.id
_entity.type
_entity.pdbx_description
1 polymer ?
#
loop_
_entity_poly.entity_id
_entity_poly.type
_entity_poly.pdbx_seq_one_letter_code
_entity_poly.pdbx_strand_id
1 'polypeptide(L)'
;ALERVLLAALDASGEDLKSAASFALGGVAAGNRARFLPTILAKMDEMPTHRYSLLCSLGEVIRAGEPEDDDDDDGGGDGDASSAAKTAQLSDAELDQILDVLFKNAGSDEEGVRNVTAECLGRLAARRPTRLLPELTSRLDPALHPDASTRVTAVTAVKHLARAVAKRKDAVLSALVAPCLASCVVGPNAALSDEDVGVRRVLRAAAQTLSAAAHADATLVTPSLPDALPALIAKTEILKDLVRVVDLGPFKHTVDDGLDLRKAAFECLDTLLDACLHPTKNAGAMTRLGAAAGYLDALTSGLGDQYDVKMVAHAVLVKLCRGDAKRDARERLAALCEPMKKTLTAKLKSDA
;
A
#
# COMPACT_ATOMS: atom_id res chain seq x y z
N ALA A 1 -22.63 12.23 28.84
CA ALA A 1 -21.52 12.13 29.81
C ALA A 1 -20.32 11.40 29.21
N LEU A 2 -20.49 10.17 28.72
CA LEU A 2 -19.44 9.35 28.11
C LEU A 2 -18.71 10.05 26.93
N GLU A 3 -19.46 10.58 25.98
CA GLU A 3 -18.94 11.36 24.83
C GLU A 3 -17.95 12.45 25.25
N ARG A 4 -18.33 13.27 26.24
CA ARG A 4 -17.52 14.38 26.74
C ARG A 4 -16.23 13.89 27.41
N VAL A 5 -16.30 12.78 28.15
CA VAL A 5 -15.13 12.19 28.81
C VAL A 5 -14.15 11.64 27.78
N LEU A 6 -14.65 10.93 26.76
CA LEU A 6 -13.81 10.38 25.70
C LEU A 6 -13.16 11.48 24.85
N LEU A 7 -13.92 12.52 24.48
CA LEU A 7 -13.36 13.67 23.75
C LEU A 7 -12.32 14.42 24.59
N ALA A 8 -12.55 14.63 25.89
CA ALA A 8 -11.56 15.24 26.78
C ALA A 8 -10.30 14.37 26.96
N ALA A 9 -10.43 13.04 26.87
CA ALA A 9 -9.29 12.13 26.96
C ALA A 9 -8.39 12.19 25.71
N LEU A 10 -8.85 12.75 24.58
CA LEU A 10 -7.99 13.02 23.43
C LEU A 10 -6.97 14.13 23.71
N ASP A 11 -7.26 15.03 24.66
CA ASP A 11 -6.33 16.08 25.12
C ASP A 11 -5.31 15.56 26.15
N ALA A 12 -5.32 14.25 26.47
CA ALA A 12 -4.36 13.68 27.39
C ALA A 12 -2.91 13.82 26.90
N SER A 13 -1.94 13.88 27.81
CA SER A 13 -0.53 13.99 27.46
C SER A 13 0.09 12.70 26.91
N GLY A 14 -0.49 11.53 27.21
CA GLY A 14 0.03 10.22 26.79
C GLY A 14 -0.62 9.71 25.50
N GLU A 15 0.20 9.31 24.53
CA GLU A 15 -0.26 8.75 23.24
C GLU A 15 -1.09 7.46 23.39
N ASP A 16 -0.76 6.61 24.38
CA ASP A 16 -1.53 5.41 24.68
C ASP A 16 -2.96 5.74 25.11
N LEU A 17 -3.12 6.79 25.93
CA LEU A 17 -4.43 7.21 26.41
C LEU A 17 -5.25 7.86 25.29
N LYS A 18 -4.63 8.62 24.39
CA LYS A 18 -5.28 9.17 23.20
C LYS A 18 -5.76 8.05 22.27
N SER A 19 -4.91 7.06 22.04
CA SER A 19 -5.23 5.90 21.20
C SER A 19 -6.36 5.07 21.80
N ALA A 20 -6.32 4.81 23.11
CA ALA A 20 -7.39 4.13 23.82
C ALA A 20 -8.71 4.92 23.81
N ALA A 21 -8.65 6.24 23.98
CA ALA A 21 -9.83 7.12 23.91
C ALA A 21 -10.45 7.14 22.50
N SER A 22 -9.61 7.20 21.46
CA SER A 22 -10.03 7.09 20.07
C SER A 22 -10.71 5.74 19.79
N PHE A 23 -10.09 4.63 20.20
CA PHE A 23 -10.64 3.29 20.03
C PHE A 23 -11.98 3.15 20.78
N ALA A 24 -12.05 3.58 22.04
CA ALA A 24 -13.27 3.53 22.84
C ALA A 24 -14.39 4.40 22.25
N LEU A 25 -14.07 5.60 21.73
CA LEU A 25 -15.04 6.45 21.04
C LEU A 25 -15.60 5.77 19.80
N GLY A 26 -14.75 5.11 19.03
CA GLY A 26 -15.15 4.31 17.86
C GLY A 26 -16.05 3.13 18.22
N GLY A 27 -15.69 2.35 19.25
CA GLY A 27 -16.49 1.22 19.72
C GLY A 27 -17.86 1.64 20.28
N VAL A 28 -17.92 2.73 21.05
CA VAL A 28 -19.19 3.31 21.52
C VAL A 28 -20.05 3.79 20.36
N ALA A 29 -19.43 4.38 19.34
CA ALA A 29 -20.15 4.82 18.14
C ALA A 29 -20.64 3.64 17.29
N ALA A 30 -19.91 2.54 17.22
CA ALA A 30 -20.38 1.32 16.59
C ALA A 30 -21.64 0.76 17.27
N GLY A 31 -21.69 0.81 18.62
CA GLY A 31 -22.85 0.38 19.39
C GLY A 31 -24.10 1.26 19.24
N ASN A 32 -23.94 2.57 19.00
CA ASN A 32 -25.05 3.49 18.72
C ASN A 32 -24.68 4.58 17.71
N ARG A 33 -24.68 4.19 16.43
CA ARG A 33 -24.25 5.06 15.31
C ARG A 33 -25.09 6.33 15.20
N ALA A 34 -26.41 6.22 15.30
CA ALA A 34 -27.33 7.34 15.19
C ALA A 34 -27.02 8.48 16.18
N ARG A 35 -26.48 8.15 17.36
CA ARG A 35 -26.13 9.14 18.37
C ARG A 35 -24.72 9.71 18.22
N PHE A 36 -23.73 8.85 17.97
CA PHE A 36 -22.32 9.24 18.11
C PHE A 36 -21.59 9.49 16.78
N LEU A 37 -22.02 8.87 15.67
CA LEU A 37 -21.39 9.09 14.37
C LEU A 37 -21.48 10.56 13.93
N PRO A 38 -22.64 11.26 14.02
CA PRO A 38 -22.70 12.67 13.66
C PRO A 38 -21.75 13.55 14.48
N THR A 39 -21.57 13.25 15.77
CA THR A 39 -20.60 13.94 16.63
C THR A 39 -19.18 13.72 16.11
N ILE A 40 -18.77 12.48 15.84
CA ILE A 40 -17.42 12.18 15.37
C ILE A 40 -17.12 12.96 14.09
N LEU A 41 -18.05 12.94 13.13
CA LEU A 41 -17.90 13.65 11.86
C LEU A 41 -17.85 15.18 12.04
N ALA A 42 -18.70 15.75 12.89
CA ALA A 42 -18.68 17.18 13.18
C ALA A 42 -17.38 17.61 13.89
N LYS A 43 -16.90 16.81 14.84
CA LYS A 43 -15.70 17.13 15.63
C LYS A 43 -14.41 17.10 14.82
N MET A 44 -14.37 16.41 13.68
CA MET A 44 -13.20 16.42 12.79
C MET A 44 -12.91 17.79 12.18
N ASP A 45 -13.96 18.59 11.96
CA ASP A 45 -13.83 19.96 11.47
C ASP A 45 -13.56 20.95 12.62
N GLU A 46 -14.14 20.70 13.79
CA GLU A 46 -13.96 21.56 14.98
C GLU A 46 -12.59 21.38 15.67
N MET A 47 -12.01 20.17 15.61
CA MET A 47 -10.78 19.80 16.34
C MET A 47 -9.72 19.26 15.37
N PRO A 48 -9.08 20.13 14.55
CA PRO A 48 -8.11 19.70 13.56
C PRO A 48 -6.90 18.97 14.16
N THR A 49 -6.49 19.31 15.39
CA THR A 49 -5.38 18.66 16.11
C THR A 49 -5.66 17.20 16.46
N HIS A 50 -6.94 16.82 16.56
CA HIS A 50 -7.38 15.46 16.92
C HIS A 50 -7.95 14.70 15.72
N ARG A 51 -7.79 15.26 14.52
CA ARG A 51 -8.34 14.69 13.28
C ARG A 51 -7.89 13.25 13.04
N TYR A 52 -6.61 12.97 13.25
CA TYR A 52 -6.08 11.60 13.17
C TYR A 52 -6.81 10.64 14.12
N SER A 53 -6.91 11.00 15.40
CA SER A 53 -7.60 10.20 16.42
C SER A 53 -9.09 10.00 16.10
N LEU A 54 -9.78 11.03 15.62
CA LEU A 54 -11.19 10.91 15.22
C LEU A 54 -11.35 10.03 13.98
N LEU A 55 -10.39 10.04 13.04
CA LEU A 55 -10.41 9.16 11.88
C LEU A 55 -10.19 7.70 12.28
N CYS A 56 -9.33 7.45 13.27
CA CYS A 56 -9.20 6.12 13.87
C CYS A 56 -10.53 5.67 14.51
N SER A 57 -11.23 6.55 15.25
CA SER A 57 -12.56 6.25 15.79
C SER A 57 -13.57 5.92 14.68
N LEU A 58 -13.53 6.65 13.57
CA LEU A 58 -14.36 6.36 12.40
C LEU A 58 -14.01 5.02 11.76
N GLY A 59 -12.72 4.67 11.68
CA GLY A 59 -12.24 3.37 11.21
C GLY A 59 -12.79 2.21 12.03
N GLU A 60 -12.91 2.37 13.35
CA GLU A 60 -13.55 1.38 14.22
C GLU A 60 -15.05 1.21 13.94
N VAL A 61 -15.77 2.30 13.65
CA VAL A 61 -17.19 2.24 13.23
C VAL A 61 -17.34 1.47 11.93
N ILE A 62 -16.41 1.68 10.98
CA ILE A 62 -16.41 0.97 9.70
C ILE A 62 -16.12 -0.52 9.90
N ARG A 63 -15.14 -0.85 10.77
CA ARG A 63 -14.72 -2.21 11.11
C ARG A 63 -15.81 -3.01 11.80
N ALA A 64 -16.55 -2.41 12.72
CA ALA A 64 -17.67 -3.08 13.40
C ALA A 64 -18.82 -3.47 12.45
N GLY A 65 -18.85 -2.93 11.24
CA GLY A 65 -19.79 -3.34 10.19
C GLY A 65 -19.28 -4.43 9.26
N GLU A 66 -18.07 -4.94 9.48
CA GLU A 66 -17.51 -6.09 8.76
C GLU A 66 -18.14 -7.38 9.33
N PRO A 67 -18.39 -8.41 8.50
CA PRO A 67 -18.77 -9.72 9.02
C PRO A 67 -17.66 -10.23 9.95
N GLU A 68 -18.04 -10.79 11.10
CA GLU A 68 -17.08 -11.43 12.01
C GLU A 68 -16.41 -12.59 11.27
N ASP A 69 -15.07 -12.61 11.30
CA ASP A 69 -14.26 -13.70 10.75
C ASP A 69 -14.35 -14.88 11.74
N ASP A 70 -14.98 -16.00 11.35
CA ASP A 70 -15.02 -17.27 12.12
C ASP A 70 -13.63 -17.98 12.19
N ASP A 71 -12.52 -17.23 12.31
CA ASP A 71 -11.15 -17.76 12.27
C ASP A 71 -10.48 -17.84 13.66
N ASP A 72 -11.18 -17.49 14.75
CA ASP A 72 -10.71 -17.80 16.11
C ASP A 72 -11.08 -19.24 16.49
N ASP A 73 -10.14 -20.15 16.24
CA ASP A 73 -10.05 -21.51 16.81
C ASP A 73 -9.86 -21.46 18.33
N ASP A 74 -10.86 -20.97 19.07
CA ASP A 74 -11.01 -21.24 20.50
C ASP A 74 -12.50 -21.46 20.82
N GLY A 75 -12.85 -22.71 21.10
CA GLY A 75 -14.22 -23.17 21.22
C GLY A 75 -14.93 -22.62 22.46
N GLY A 76 -16.18 -22.17 22.26
CA GLY A 76 -17.17 -22.10 23.33
C GLY A 76 -18.04 -20.85 23.31
N GLY A 77 -19.05 -20.83 22.44
CA GLY A 77 -20.10 -19.81 22.51
C GLY A 77 -21.31 -20.16 21.66
N ASP A 78 -22.27 -20.89 22.24
CA ASP A 78 -23.64 -20.94 21.72
C ASP A 78 -24.30 -19.57 21.86
N GLY A 79 -23.97 -18.66 20.95
CA GLY A 79 -24.58 -17.34 20.81
C GLY A 79 -25.40 -17.31 19.52
N ASP A 80 -26.69 -17.02 19.64
CA ASP A 80 -27.63 -16.81 18.52
C ASP A 80 -27.12 -15.74 17.53
N ALA A 81 -26.39 -16.19 16.50
CA ALA A 81 -25.80 -15.39 15.45
C ALA A 81 -26.83 -14.72 14.51
N SER A 82 -28.14 -14.95 14.72
CA SER A 82 -29.18 -14.50 13.80
C SER A 82 -29.71 -13.08 14.06
N SER A 83 -29.39 -12.43 15.19
CA SER A 83 -29.97 -11.12 15.54
C SER A 83 -29.00 -9.92 15.48
N ALA A 84 -27.70 -10.12 15.70
CA ALA A 84 -26.70 -9.03 15.66
C ALA A 84 -26.31 -8.62 14.21
N ALA A 85 -26.25 -9.58 13.28
CA ALA A 85 -25.81 -9.36 11.90
C ALA A 85 -26.69 -8.40 11.08
N LYS A 86 -27.97 -8.22 11.46
CA LYS A 86 -28.89 -7.29 10.78
C LYS A 86 -28.74 -5.82 11.23
N THR A 87 -28.02 -5.55 12.31
CA THR A 87 -27.94 -4.21 12.93
C THR A 87 -26.68 -3.42 12.49
N ALA A 88 -25.77 -4.04 11.74
CA ALA A 88 -24.41 -3.53 11.46
C ALA A 88 -24.19 -2.93 10.05
N GLN A 89 -25.19 -2.93 9.17
CA GLN A 89 -25.05 -2.31 7.84
C GLN A 89 -25.19 -0.78 7.91
N LEU A 90 -24.23 -0.08 7.30
CA LEU A 90 -24.28 1.37 7.10
C LEU A 90 -25.42 1.68 6.11
N SER A 91 -26.30 2.60 6.49
CA SER A 91 -27.28 3.18 5.57
C SER A 91 -26.58 3.99 4.49
N ASP A 92 -27.22 4.20 3.34
CA ASP A 92 -26.61 4.96 2.25
C ASP A 92 -26.34 6.42 2.65
N ALA A 93 -27.20 7.01 3.48
CA ALA A 93 -27.00 8.37 4.00
C ALA A 93 -25.80 8.47 4.96
N GLU A 94 -25.61 7.48 5.85
CA GLU A 94 -24.42 7.43 6.71
C GLU A 94 -23.16 7.23 5.86
N LEU A 95 -23.23 6.36 4.85
CA LEU A 95 -22.13 6.12 3.93
C LEU A 95 -21.72 7.42 3.21
N ASP A 96 -22.68 8.22 2.74
CA ASP A 96 -22.41 9.49 2.07
C ASP A 96 -21.67 10.47 2.99
N GLN A 97 -22.14 10.64 4.22
CA GLN A 97 -21.50 11.51 5.21
C GLN A 97 -20.07 11.04 5.52
N ILE A 98 -19.86 9.73 5.63
CA ILE A 98 -18.53 9.15 5.86
C ILE A 98 -17.62 9.41 4.66
N LEU A 99 -18.10 9.17 3.45
CA LEU A 99 -17.32 9.34 2.22
C LEU A 99 -16.94 10.80 1.99
N ASP A 100 -17.85 11.74 2.25
CA ASP A 100 -17.56 13.18 2.17
C ASP A 100 -16.38 13.55 3.06
N VAL A 101 -16.38 13.06 4.31
CA VAL A 101 -15.30 13.30 5.26
C VAL A 101 -14.01 12.61 4.83
N LEU A 102 -14.06 11.34 4.42
CA LEU A 102 -12.87 10.60 3.99
C LEU A 102 -12.23 11.26 2.76
N PHE A 103 -13.02 11.62 1.75
CA PHE A 103 -12.49 12.25 0.55
C PHE A 103 -11.99 13.68 0.78
N LYS A 104 -12.62 14.44 1.69
CA LYS A 104 -12.10 15.73 2.15
C LYS A 104 -10.70 15.59 2.79
N ASN A 105 -10.45 14.48 3.48
CA ASN A 105 -9.17 14.21 4.16
C ASN A 105 -8.15 13.44 3.30
N ALA A 106 -8.50 13.05 2.07
CA ALA A 106 -7.62 12.26 1.21
C ALA A 106 -6.38 13.04 0.75
N GLY A 107 -6.48 14.37 0.64
CA GLY A 107 -5.39 15.28 0.29
C GLY A 107 -4.70 15.93 1.49
N SER A 108 -4.91 15.44 2.72
CA SER A 108 -4.30 16.04 3.92
C SER A 108 -2.78 16.04 3.84
N ASP A 109 -2.11 17.06 4.40
CA ASP A 109 -0.64 17.13 4.48
C ASP A 109 -0.05 16.05 5.39
N GLU A 110 -0.81 15.59 6.39
CA GLU A 110 -0.40 14.57 7.34
C GLU A 110 -0.49 13.16 6.74
N GLU A 111 0.63 12.46 6.64
CA GLU A 111 0.68 11.09 6.12
C GLU A 111 -0.14 10.10 6.96
N GLY A 112 -0.16 10.28 8.29
CA GLY A 112 -0.98 9.47 9.19
C GLY A 112 -2.48 9.57 8.88
N VAL A 113 -2.99 10.79 8.65
CA VAL A 113 -4.38 11.04 8.25
C VAL A 113 -4.69 10.36 6.92
N ARG A 114 -3.81 10.51 5.92
CA ARG A 114 -3.99 9.87 4.60
C ARG A 114 -4.04 8.34 4.71
N ASN A 115 -3.18 7.75 5.54
CA ASN A 115 -3.13 6.30 5.73
C ASN A 115 -4.42 5.75 6.35
N VAL A 116 -4.93 6.38 7.41
CA VAL A 116 -6.20 5.95 8.04
C VAL A 116 -7.37 6.17 7.09
N THR A 117 -7.41 7.31 6.39
CA THR A 117 -8.42 7.57 5.35
C THR A 117 -8.42 6.49 4.27
N ALA A 118 -7.23 6.14 3.76
CA ALA A 118 -7.06 5.10 2.75
C ALA A 118 -7.57 3.74 3.23
N GLU A 119 -7.24 3.36 4.47
CA GLU A 119 -7.71 2.12 5.08
C GLU A 119 -9.23 2.06 5.18
N CYS A 120 -9.86 3.12 5.69
CA CYS A 120 -11.31 3.26 5.77
C CYS A 120 -11.97 3.12 4.39
N LEU A 121 -11.45 3.83 3.38
CA LEU A 121 -11.95 3.76 2.00
C LEU A 121 -11.82 2.36 1.41
N GLY A 122 -10.68 1.68 1.62
CA GLY A 122 -10.45 0.33 1.11
C GLY A 122 -11.40 -0.71 1.71
N ARG A 123 -11.63 -0.64 3.02
CA ARG A 123 -12.59 -1.51 3.74
C ARG A 123 -14.03 -1.27 3.27
N LEU A 124 -14.44 -0.01 3.13
CA LEU A 124 -15.76 0.33 2.59
C LEU A 124 -15.93 -0.15 1.14
N ALA A 125 -14.89 -0.01 0.31
CA ALA A 125 -14.91 -0.47 -1.08
C ALA A 125 -15.05 -2.00 -1.18
N ALA A 126 -14.52 -2.77 -0.23
CA ALA A 126 -14.72 -4.21 -0.18
C ALA A 126 -16.18 -4.60 0.12
N ARG A 127 -16.93 -3.72 0.79
CA ARG A 127 -18.35 -3.91 1.13
C ARG A 127 -19.30 -3.42 0.04
N ARG A 128 -18.97 -2.30 -0.61
CA ARG A 128 -19.77 -1.64 -1.67
C ARG A 128 -18.95 -1.38 -2.94
N PRO A 129 -18.42 -2.44 -3.60
CA PRO A 129 -17.46 -2.29 -4.69
C PRO A 129 -18.04 -1.59 -5.92
N THR A 130 -19.30 -1.86 -6.27
CA THR A 130 -19.97 -1.24 -7.43
C THR A 130 -20.07 0.28 -7.33
N ARG A 131 -20.16 0.81 -6.10
CA ARG A 131 -20.25 2.24 -5.84
C ARG A 131 -18.89 2.90 -5.70
N LEU A 132 -17.95 2.25 -5.00
CA LEU A 132 -16.69 2.88 -4.61
C LEU A 132 -15.52 2.64 -5.56
N LEU A 133 -15.53 1.57 -6.35
CA LEU A 133 -14.47 1.36 -7.34
C LEU A 133 -14.41 2.47 -8.40
N PRO A 134 -15.55 2.97 -8.95
CA PRO A 134 -15.50 4.10 -9.88
C PRO A 134 -14.94 5.37 -9.23
N GLU A 135 -15.33 5.66 -7.99
CA GLU A 135 -14.85 6.83 -7.22
C GLU A 135 -13.35 6.74 -6.90
N LEU A 136 -12.85 5.56 -6.51
CA LEU A 136 -11.43 5.36 -6.29
C LEU A 136 -10.65 5.47 -7.60
N THR A 137 -11.19 4.92 -8.69
CA THR A 137 -10.53 4.96 -10.01
C THR A 137 -10.49 6.37 -10.58
N SER A 138 -11.55 7.18 -10.44
CA SER A 138 -11.53 8.57 -10.89
C SER A 138 -10.47 9.40 -10.16
N ARG A 139 -10.24 9.12 -8.87
CA ARG A 139 -9.19 9.75 -8.05
C ARG A 139 -7.77 9.37 -8.45
N LEU A 140 -7.58 8.36 -9.29
CA LEU A 140 -6.29 8.03 -9.87
C LEU A 140 -5.95 8.90 -11.08
N ASP A 141 -6.94 9.55 -11.69
CA ASP A 141 -6.73 10.34 -12.90
C ASP A 141 -6.09 11.70 -12.55
N PRO A 142 -4.85 11.98 -12.98
CA PRO A 142 -4.18 13.25 -12.71
C PRO A 142 -4.89 14.46 -13.35
N ALA A 143 -5.69 14.25 -14.42
CA ALA A 143 -6.47 15.31 -15.04
C ALA A 143 -7.68 15.72 -14.18
N LEU A 144 -8.27 14.77 -13.45
CA LEU A 144 -9.39 15.03 -12.53
C LEU A 144 -8.90 15.45 -11.13
N HIS A 145 -7.81 14.85 -10.67
CA HIS A 145 -7.26 15.06 -9.33
C HIS A 145 -5.75 15.38 -9.40
N PRO A 146 -5.38 16.66 -9.60
CA PRO A 146 -3.99 17.07 -9.74
C PRO A 146 -3.18 16.94 -8.45
N ASP A 147 -3.83 16.94 -7.28
CA ASP A 147 -3.17 16.73 -5.99
C ASP A 147 -2.63 15.29 -5.86
N ALA A 148 -1.30 15.18 -5.74
CA ALA A 148 -0.62 13.89 -5.60
C ALA A 148 -0.98 13.18 -4.28
N SER A 149 -1.25 13.92 -3.20
CA SER A 149 -1.62 13.35 -1.91
C SER A 149 -2.92 12.57 -2.00
N THR A 150 -3.93 13.15 -2.66
CA THR A 150 -5.21 12.48 -2.96
C THR A 150 -5.00 11.21 -3.78
N ARG A 151 -4.17 11.25 -4.81
CA ARG A 151 -3.86 10.06 -5.63
C ARG A 151 -3.16 8.97 -4.83
N VAL A 152 -2.19 9.33 -3.98
CA VAL A 152 -1.52 8.39 -3.06
C VAL A 152 -2.53 7.72 -2.13
N THR A 153 -3.46 8.49 -1.57
CA THR A 153 -4.53 7.95 -0.71
C THR A 153 -5.42 6.98 -1.47
N ALA A 154 -5.81 7.30 -2.71
CA ALA A 154 -6.62 6.41 -3.55
C ALA A 154 -5.90 5.09 -3.87
N VAL A 155 -4.63 5.15 -4.28
CA VAL A 155 -3.80 3.95 -4.52
C VAL A 155 -3.67 3.12 -3.23
N THR A 156 -3.41 3.79 -2.10
CA THR A 156 -3.31 3.11 -0.80
C THR A 156 -4.66 2.52 -0.37
N ALA A 157 -5.79 3.12 -0.72
CA ALA A 157 -7.11 2.53 -0.46
C ALA A 157 -7.29 1.22 -1.24
N VAL A 158 -6.82 1.17 -2.49
CA VAL A 158 -6.82 -0.06 -3.30
C VAL A 158 -5.95 -1.15 -2.68
N LYS A 159 -4.84 -0.81 -1.99
CA LYS A 159 -4.06 -1.76 -1.17
C LYS A 159 -4.91 -2.41 -0.08
N HIS A 160 -5.63 -1.60 0.69
CA HIS A 160 -6.47 -2.10 1.78
C HIS A 160 -7.67 -2.89 1.26
N LEU A 161 -8.26 -2.45 0.14
CA LEU A 161 -9.29 -3.18 -0.58
C LEU A 161 -8.79 -4.57 -1.01
N ALA A 162 -7.64 -4.67 -1.68
CA ALA A 162 -7.10 -5.95 -2.14
C ALA A 162 -6.91 -6.95 -0.99
N ARG A 163 -6.40 -6.47 0.17
CA ARG A 163 -6.24 -7.30 1.38
C ARG A 163 -7.60 -7.73 1.95
N ALA A 164 -8.58 -6.82 2.00
CA ALA A 164 -9.92 -7.15 2.48
C ALA A 164 -10.63 -8.16 1.56
N VAL A 165 -10.47 -8.04 0.24
CA VAL A 165 -11.04 -8.99 -0.73
C VAL A 165 -10.37 -10.36 -0.62
N ALA A 166 -9.04 -10.40 -0.53
CA ALA A 166 -8.29 -11.65 -0.39
C ALA A 166 -8.72 -12.47 0.83
N LYS A 167 -8.99 -11.80 1.96
CA LYS A 167 -9.53 -12.45 3.18
C LYS A 167 -10.86 -13.15 2.94
N ARG A 168 -11.75 -12.52 2.16
CA ARG A 168 -13.11 -13.04 1.89
C ARG A 168 -13.11 -14.25 0.95
N LYS A 169 -12.01 -14.51 0.23
CA LYS A 169 -11.87 -15.61 -0.74
C LYS A 169 -13.02 -15.67 -1.77
N ASP A 170 -13.57 -14.51 -2.11
CA ASP A 170 -14.68 -14.36 -3.06
C ASP A 170 -14.12 -14.08 -4.46
N ALA A 171 -14.16 -15.10 -5.33
CA ALA A 171 -13.64 -14.99 -6.69
C ALA A 171 -14.38 -13.95 -7.55
N VAL A 172 -15.68 -13.72 -7.31
CA VAL A 172 -16.47 -12.72 -8.05
C VAL A 172 -16.02 -11.32 -7.65
N LEU A 173 -15.82 -11.10 -6.34
CA LEU A 173 -15.28 -9.84 -5.82
C LEU A 173 -13.85 -9.59 -6.30
N SER A 174 -13.00 -10.63 -6.31
CA SER A 174 -11.65 -10.55 -6.85
C SER A 174 -11.63 -10.13 -8.32
N ALA A 175 -12.49 -10.73 -9.15
CA ALA A 175 -12.63 -10.37 -10.56
C ALA A 175 -13.12 -8.92 -10.77
N LEU A 176 -13.99 -8.43 -9.87
CA LEU A 176 -14.50 -7.06 -9.92
C LEU A 176 -13.43 -6.02 -9.53
N VAL A 177 -12.52 -6.36 -8.60
CA VAL A 177 -11.48 -5.44 -8.11
C VAL A 177 -10.23 -5.43 -8.98
N ALA A 178 -9.90 -6.54 -9.66
CA ALA A 178 -8.69 -6.67 -10.47
C ALA A 178 -8.48 -5.51 -11.49
N PRO A 179 -9.51 -5.00 -12.21
CA PRO A 179 -9.33 -3.85 -13.11
C PRO A 179 -8.92 -2.55 -12.38
N CYS A 180 -9.43 -2.31 -11.17
CA CYS A 180 -9.06 -1.14 -10.37
C CYS A 180 -7.63 -1.24 -9.83
N LEU A 181 -7.19 -2.46 -9.49
CA LEU A 181 -5.79 -2.70 -9.14
C LEU A 181 -4.86 -2.47 -10.32
N ALA A 182 -5.25 -2.94 -11.52
CA ALA A 182 -4.51 -2.70 -12.74
C ALA A 182 -4.38 -1.21 -13.07
N SER A 183 -5.43 -0.41 -12.90
CA SER A 183 -5.39 1.03 -13.18
C SER A 183 -4.46 1.81 -12.23
N CYS A 184 -4.23 1.33 -11.01
CA CYS A 184 -3.25 1.93 -10.10
C CYS A 184 -1.81 1.78 -10.60
N VAL A 185 -1.51 0.66 -11.26
CA VAL A 185 -0.15 0.21 -11.57
C VAL A 185 0.23 0.48 -13.03
N VAL A 186 -0.75 0.34 -13.93
CA VAL A 186 -0.59 0.40 -15.39
C VAL A 186 -1.37 1.58 -16.00
N GLY A 187 -2.26 2.21 -15.23
CA GLY A 187 -3.10 3.31 -15.71
C GLY A 187 -2.33 4.63 -15.90
N PRO A 188 -3.03 5.77 -16.02
CA PRO A 188 -2.42 7.06 -16.37
C PRO A 188 -1.29 7.50 -15.43
N ASN A 189 -1.24 6.96 -14.20
CA ASN A 189 -0.14 7.20 -13.26
C ASN A 189 1.19 6.57 -13.68
N ALA A 190 1.18 5.44 -14.40
CA ALA A 190 2.39 4.76 -14.87
C ALA A 190 3.12 5.55 -15.97
N ALA A 191 2.38 6.38 -16.72
CA ALA A 191 2.91 7.23 -17.78
C ALA A 191 3.47 8.57 -17.28
N LEU A 192 3.37 8.85 -15.97
CA LEU A 192 3.84 10.11 -15.40
C LEU A 192 5.38 10.12 -15.29
N SER A 193 5.97 11.28 -15.62
CA SER A 193 7.41 11.52 -15.48
C SER A 193 7.84 11.50 -14.02
N ASP A 194 8.98 10.87 -13.75
CA ASP A 194 9.52 10.71 -12.40
C ASP A 194 10.12 12.02 -11.83
N GLU A 195 10.14 13.12 -12.58
CA GLU A 195 10.72 14.40 -12.15
C GLU A 195 9.93 15.04 -10.99
N ASP A 196 8.62 14.84 -10.92
CA ASP A 196 7.77 15.38 -9.86
C ASP A 196 7.78 14.49 -8.59
N VAL A 197 8.07 15.10 -7.44
CA VAL A 197 8.02 14.44 -6.11
C VAL A 197 6.67 13.76 -5.87
N GLY A 198 5.58 14.42 -6.25
CA GLY A 198 4.22 13.89 -6.12
C GLY A 198 4.02 12.63 -6.95
N VAL A 199 4.53 12.61 -8.19
CA VAL A 199 4.49 11.43 -9.06
C VAL A 199 5.26 10.27 -8.44
N ARG A 200 6.47 10.51 -7.94
CA ARG A 200 7.28 9.46 -7.28
C ARG A 200 6.56 8.84 -6.08
N ARG A 201 5.86 9.65 -5.28
CA ARG A 201 5.05 9.14 -4.15
C ARG A 201 3.91 8.25 -4.62
N VAL A 202 3.23 8.61 -5.70
CA VAL A 202 2.14 7.81 -6.30
C VAL A 202 2.68 6.49 -6.83
N LEU A 203 3.78 6.51 -7.58
CA LEU A 203 4.42 5.30 -8.11
C LEU A 203 4.93 4.37 -7.00
N ARG A 204 5.50 4.94 -5.93
CA ARG A 204 5.92 4.18 -4.73
C ARG A 204 4.72 3.49 -4.09
N ALA A 205 3.62 4.22 -3.90
CA ALA A 205 2.39 3.66 -3.36
C ALA A 205 1.82 2.56 -4.28
N ALA A 206 1.93 2.71 -5.61
CA ALA A 206 1.47 1.71 -6.57
C ALA A 206 2.30 0.42 -6.49
N ALA A 207 3.63 0.52 -6.39
CA ALA A 207 4.51 -0.63 -6.19
C ALA A 207 4.20 -1.37 -4.88
N GLN A 208 4.00 -0.63 -3.78
CA GLN A 208 3.61 -1.20 -2.49
C GLN A 208 2.22 -1.86 -2.53
N THR A 209 1.29 -1.26 -3.27
CA THR A 209 -0.07 -1.79 -3.46
C THR A 209 -0.03 -3.10 -4.24
N LEU A 210 0.75 -3.15 -5.32
CA LEU A 210 0.96 -4.36 -6.12
C LEU A 210 1.58 -5.49 -5.30
N SER A 211 2.61 -5.18 -4.50
CA SER A 211 3.25 -6.14 -3.59
C SER A 211 2.25 -6.70 -2.58
N ALA A 212 1.52 -5.82 -1.87
CA ALA A 212 0.54 -6.25 -0.88
C ALA A 212 -0.60 -7.06 -1.47
N ALA A 213 -1.09 -6.70 -2.67
CA ALA A 213 -2.13 -7.43 -3.37
C ALA A 213 -1.62 -8.81 -3.82
N ALA A 214 -0.43 -8.89 -4.40
CA ALA A 214 0.17 -10.16 -4.83
C ALA A 214 0.41 -11.10 -3.66
N HIS A 215 0.91 -10.58 -2.54
CA HIS A 215 1.09 -11.36 -1.31
C HIS A 215 -0.24 -11.86 -0.72
N ALA A 216 -1.30 -11.07 -0.82
CA ALA A 216 -2.62 -11.43 -0.28
C ALA A 216 -3.34 -12.46 -1.18
N ASP A 217 -3.40 -12.19 -2.49
CA ASP A 217 -3.99 -13.06 -3.49
C ASP A 217 -3.37 -12.78 -4.87
N ALA A 218 -2.49 -13.68 -5.32
CA ALA A 218 -1.80 -13.57 -6.61
C ALA A 218 -2.76 -13.52 -7.82
N THR A 219 -3.99 -14.04 -7.69
CA THR A 219 -4.98 -14.06 -8.78
C THR A 219 -5.48 -12.65 -9.12
N LEU A 220 -5.46 -11.72 -8.15
CA LEU A 220 -5.81 -10.31 -8.36
C LEU A 220 -4.81 -9.60 -9.29
N VAL A 221 -3.54 -10.01 -9.23
CA VAL A 221 -2.43 -9.33 -9.90
C VAL A 221 -2.05 -10.00 -11.20
N THR A 222 -2.20 -11.32 -11.30
CA THR A 222 -1.77 -12.11 -12.47
C THR A 222 -2.23 -11.53 -13.82
N PRO A 223 -3.49 -11.05 -13.98
CA PRO A 223 -3.95 -10.48 -15.25
C PRO A 223 -3.23 -9.20 -15.68
N SER A 224 -2.72 -8.39 -14.74
CA SER A 224 -2.06 -7.11 -15.04
C SER A 224 -0.53 -7.21 -15.12
N LEU A 225 0.06 -8.37 -14.78
CA LEU A 225 1.51 -8.57 -14.82
C LEU A 225 2.19 -8.29 -16.17
N PRO A 226 1.61 -8.65 -17.34
CA PRO A 226 2.25 -8.37 -18.62
C PRO A 226 2.60 -6.90 -18.82
N ASP A 227 1.74 -5.99 -18.34
CA ASP A 227 1.92 -4.55 -18.49
C ASP A 227 2.59 -3.92 -17.27
N ALA A 228 2.31 -4.44 -16.07
CA ALA A 228 2.85 -3.93 -14.81
C ALA A 228 4.34 -4.22 -14.64
N LEU A 229 4.83 -5.39 -15.06
CA LEU A 229 6.23 -5.78 -14.87
C LEU A 229 7.20 -4.86 -15.62
N PRO A 230 7.02 -4.56 -16.92
CA PRO A 230 7.89 -3.62 -17.63
C PRO A 230 7.91 -2.23 -16.98
N ALA A 231 6.74 -1.71 -16.59
CA ALA A 231 6.62 -0.42 -15.92
C ALA A 231 7.37 -0.42 -14.58
N LEU A 232 7.22 -1.47 -13.77
CA LEU A 232 7.90 -1.63 -12.48
C LEU A 232 9.43 -1.74 -12.63
N ILE A 233 9.89 -2.52 -13.63
CA ILE A 233 11.32 -2.71 -13.91
C ILE A 233 11.96 -1.40 -14.33
N ALA A 234 11.29 -0.57 -15.14
CA ALA A 234 11.80 0.76 -15.50
C ALA A 234 12.04 1.65 -14.26
N LYS A 235 11.25 1.47 -13.19
CA LYS A 235 11.43 2.22 -11.92
C LYS A 235 12.57 1.70 -11.04
N THR A 236 13.35 0.71 -11.49
CA THR A 236 14.55 0.22 -10.81
C THR A 236 15.84 0.92 -11.25
N GLU A 237 15.78 1.77 -12.27
CA GLU A 237 16.93 2.48 -12.80
C GLU A 237 17.33 3.68 -11.92
N ILE A 238 18.64 3.89 -11.77
CA ILE A 238 19.17 5.04 -11.03
C ILE A 238 19.09 6.28 -11.93
N LEU A 239 18.11 7.14 -11.67
CA LEU A 239 17.96 8.43 -12.34
C LEU A 239 18.96 9.44 -11.75
N LYS A 240 20.03 9.71 -12.49
CA LYS A 240 21.13 10.60 -12.03
C LYS A 240 20.65 12.02 -11.70
N ASP A 241 19.60 12.49 -12.35
CA ASP A 241 19.02 13.82 -12.12
C ASP A 241 18.38 13.96 -10.73
N LEU A 242 18.03 12.84 -10.08
CA LEU A 242 17.50 12.80 -8.72
C LEU A 242 18.59 12.61 -7.64
N VAL A 243 19.86 12.47 -8.05
CA VAL A 243 20.98 12.24 -7.15
C VAL A 243 21.84 13.51 -7.06
N ARG A 244 21.94 14.07 -5.86
CA ARG A 244 22.73 15.28 -5.59
C ARG A 244 23.69 15.05 -4.44
N VAL A 245 24.87 15.67 -4.54
CA VAL A 245 25.88 15.62 -3.48
C VAL A 245 25.89 16.97 -2.77
N VAL A 246 25.55 16.95 -1.49
CA VAL A 246 25.60 18.12 -0.60
C VAL A 246 26.98 18.13 0.08
N ASP A 247 27.77 19.15 -0.22
CA ASP A 247 29.07 19.36 0.40
C ASP A 247 28.91 19.96 1.80
N LEU A 248 29.36 19.23 2.82
CA LEU A 248 29.35 19.61 4.23
C LEU A 248 30.79 19.90 4.71
N GLY A 249 31.57 20.61 3.89
CA GLY A 249 32.99 20.90 4.13
C GLY A 249 33.89 19.67 3.85
N PRO A 250 34.55 19.06 4.85
CA PRO A 250 35.35 17.85 4.65
C PRO A 250 34.50 16.61 4.37
N PHE A 251 33.19 16.66 4.65
CA PHE A 251 32.24 15.58 4.41
C PHE A 251 31.39 15.86 3.16
N LYS A 252 31.01 14.81 2.44
CA LYS A 252 30.05 14.86 1.33
C LYS A 252 28.86 13.97 1.68
N HIS A 253 27.65 14.49 1.60
CA HIS A 253 26.43 13.72 1.79
C HIS A 253 25.70 13.59 0.45
N THR A 254 25.61 12.37 -0.07
CA THR A 254 24.80 12.09 -1.27
C THR A 254 23.35 11.89 -0.87
N VAL A 255 22.45 12.64 -1.49
CA VAL A 255 21.01 12.47 -1.32
C VAL A 255 20.41 12.06 -2.64
N ASP A 256 19.58 11.02 -2.59
CA ASP A 256 18.97 10.38 -3.75
C ASP A 256 17.45 10.38 -3.55
N ASP A 257 16.79 11.32 -4.22
CA ASP A 257 15.35 11.53 -4.08
C ASP A 257 14.51 10.47 -4.83
N GLY A 258 15.17 9.53 -5.54
CA GLY A 258 14.57 8.37 -6.19
C GLY A 258 14.75 7.04 -5.43
N LEU A 259 15.55 7.02 -4.36
CA LEU A 259 15.94 5.80 -3.65
C LEU A 259 14.72 5.02 -3.11
N ASP A 260 13.79 5.70 -2.47
CA ASP A 260 12.58 5.08 -1.89
C ASP A 260 11.72 4.37 -2.94
N LEU A 261 11.61 4.97 -4.14
CA LEU A 261 10.86 4.38 -5.25
C LEU A 261 11.56 3.12 -5.75
N ARG A 262 12.89 3.17 -5.95
CA ARG A 262 13.67 2.00 -6.39
C ARG A 262 13.59 0.87 -5.37
N LYS A 263 13.71 1.17 -4.08
CA LYS A 263 13.55 0.18 -3.00
C LYS A 263 12.17 -0.48 -3.06
N ALA A 264 11.10 0.31 -3.14
CA ALA A 264 9.74 -0.23 -3.27
C ALA A 264 9.55 -1.06 -4.56
N ALA A 265 10.20 -0.67 -5.66
CA ALA A 265 10.16 -1.43 -6.91
C ALA A 265 10.84 -2.80 -6.77
N PHE A 266 12.03 -2.86 -6.16
CA PHE A 266 12.73 -4.13 -5.89
C PHE A 266 11.97 -5.02 -4.89
N GLU A 267 11.42 -4.46 -3.82
CA GLU A 267 10.59 -5.22 -2.87
C GLU A 267 9.33 -5.80 -3.55
N CYS A 268 8.75 -5.05 -4.48
CA CYS A 268 7.64 -5.51 -5.29
C CYS A 268 8.05 -6.65 -6.24
N LEU A 269 9.16 -6.50 -6.97
CA LEU A 269 9.72 -7.58 -7.81
C LEU A 269 10.01 -8.85 -7.00
N ASP A 270 10.58 -8.70 -5.79
CA ASP A 270 10.85 -9.82 -4.89
C ASP A 270 9.56 -10.54 -4.47
N THR A 271 8.51 -9.78 -4.14
CA THR A 271 7.19 -10.31 -3.79
C THR A 271 6.54 -11.04 -4.96
N LEU A 272 6.62 -10.47 -6.17
CA LEU A 272 6.04 -11.05 -7.39
C LEU A 272 6.71 -12.37 -7.76
N LEU A 273 8.02 -12.52 -7.48
CA LEU A 273 8.71 -13.80 -7.65
C LEU A 273 8.12 -14.91 -6.78
N ASP A 274 7.79 -14.61 -5.52
CA ASP A 274 7.25 -15.61 -4.59
C ASP A 274 5.76 -15.88 -4.79
N ALA A 275 4.98 -14.83 -5.07
CA ALA A 275 3.54 -14.92 -5.19
C ALA A 275 3.08 -15.40 -6.58
N CYS A 276 3.68 -14.85 -7.64
CA CYS A 276 3.17 -14.99 -9.00
C CYS A 276 4.09 -15.81 -9.91
N LEU A 277 5.40 -15.73 -9.73
CA LEU A 277 6.40 -16.32 -10.64
C LEU A 277 7.19 -17.47 -10.02
N HIS A 278 6.70 -18.03 -8.93
CA HIS A 278 7.44 -19.03 -8.15
C HIS A 278 7.67 -20.29 -9.00
N PRO A 279 8.92 -20.78 -9.11
CA PRO A 279 9.28 -21.82 -10.07
C PRO A 279 8.55 -23.15 -9.84
N THR A 280 8.14 -23.44 -8.59
CA THR A 280 7.38 -24.67 -8.29
C THR A 280 5.87 -24.48 -8.22
N LYS A 281 5.38 -23.29 -7.83
CA LYS A 281 3.93 -23.06 -7.64
C LYS A 281 3.27 -22.67 -8.97
N ASN A 282 3.97 -21.87 -9.77
CA ASN A 282 3.52 -21.33 -11.05
C ASN A 282 4.56 -21.62 -12.14
N ALA A 283 4.94 -22.88 -12.31
CA ALA A 283 5.98 -23.29 -13.25
C ALA A 283 5.78 -22.70 -14.65
N GLY A 284 6.85 -22.15 -15.24
CA GLY A 284 6.84 -21.54 -16.55
C GLY A 284 6.15 -20.17 -16.64
N ALA A 285 5.62 -19.60 -15.54
CA ALA A 285 5.01 -18.27 -15.57
C ALA A 285 6.02 -17.19 -15.99
N MET A 286 7.24 -17.28 -15.47
CA MET A 286 8.34 -16.39 -15.83
C MET A 286 8.68 -16.45 -17.32
N THR A 287 8.72 -17.67 -17.89
CA THR A 287 8.97 -17.88 -19.32
C THR A 287 7.79 -17.39 -20.18
N ARG A 288 6.55 -17.67 -19.78
CA ARG A 288 5.34 -17.20 -20.48
C ARG A 288 5.27 -15.69 -20.57
N LEU A 289 5.67 -15.00 -19.50
CA LEU A 289 5.69 -13.54 -19.45
C LEU A 289 6.96 -12.93 -20.07
N GLY A 290 7.96 -13.74 -20.45
CA GLY A 290 9.25 -13.23 -20.93
C GLY A 290 9.99 -12.37 -19.90
N ALA A 291 9.69 -12.53 -18.61
CA ALA A 291 10.11 -11.59 -17.57
C ALA A 291 11.60 -11.72 -17.19
N ALA A 292 12.23 -12.86 -17.49
CA ALA A 292 13.59 -13.18 -17.05
C ALA A 292 14.62 -12.10 -17.44
N ALA A 293 14.58 -11.61 -18.68
CA ALA A 293 15.50 -10.58 -19.16
C ALA A 293 15.38 -9.28 -18.36
N GLY A 294 14.15 -8.79 -18.17
CA GLY A 294 13.91 -7.54 -17.45
C GLY A 294 14.29 -7.61 -15.97
N TYR A 295 14.09 -8.77 -15.31
CA TYR A 295 14.60 -8.98 -13.95
C TYR A 295 16.13 -8.92 -13.88
N LEU A 296 16.82 -9.49 -14.87
CA LEU A 296 18.29 -9.46 -14.93
C LEU A 296 18.82 -8.06 -15.29
N ASP A 297 18.09 -7.30 -16.10
CA ASP A 297 18.38 -5.88 -16.37
C ASP A 297 18.25 -5.06 -15.06
N ALA A 298 17.15 -5.21 -14.32
CA ALA A 298 16.97 -4.57 -13.02
C ALA A 298 18.09 -4.93 -12.03
N LEU A 299 18.48 -6.21 -11.94
CA LEU A 299 19.57 -6.62 -11.04
C LEU A 299 20.92 -5.97 -11.37
N THR A 300 21.15 -5.59 -12.63
CA THR A 300 22.38 -4.91 -13.02
C THR A 300 22.50 -3.52 -12.37
N SER A 301 21.40 -2.80 -12.20
CA SER A 301 21.38 -1.55 -11.41
C SER A 301 21.35 -1.84 -9.91
N GLY A 302 20.47 -2.73 -9.44
CA GLY A 302 20.20 -2.95 -8.03
C GLY A 302 21.38 -3.48 -7.22
N LEU A 303 22.18 -4.38 -7.78
CA LEU A 303 23.37 -4.92 -7.10
C LEU A 303 24.49 -3.87 -6.93
N GLY A 304 24.44 -2.78 -7.70
CA GLY A 304 25.38 -1.66 -7.63
C GLY A 304 24.88 -0.47 -6.81
N ASP A 305 23.62 -0.48 -6.38
CA ASP A 305 22.91 0.66 -5.78
C ASP A 305 23.29 0.88 -4.29
N GLN A 306 22.49 1.65 -3.55
CA GLN A 306 22.62 1.84 -2.12
C GLN A 306 22.31 0.55 -1.34
N TYR A 307 22.74 0.51 -0.08
CA TYR A 307 22.69 -0.68 0.76
C TYR A 307 21.29 -1.32 0.81
N ASP A 308 20.25 -0.53 1.06
CA ASP A 308 18.87 -1.03 1.17
C ASP A 308 18.38 -1.73 -0.10
N VAL A 309 18.70 -1.18 -1.28
CA VAL A 309 18.34 -1.76 -2.57
C VAL A 309 19.18 -3.01 -2.86
N LYS A 310 20.48 -2.98 -2.55
CA LYS A 310 21.38 -4.14 -2.71
C LYS A 310 20.88 -5.37 -1.96
N MET A 311 20.42 -5.19 -0.72
CA MET A 311 19.94 -6.30 0.10
C MET A 311 18.77 -7.02 -0.57
N VAL A 312 17.80 -6.27 -1.09
CA VAL A 312 16.64 -6.83 -1.79
C VAL A 312 17.04 -7.41 -3.17
N ALA A 313 17.91 -6.73 -3.91
CA ALA A 313 18.43 -7.22 -5.20
C ALA A 313 19.16 -8.57 -5.05
N HIS A 314 19.92 -8.77 -3.98
CA HIS A 314 20.54 -10.07 -3.70
C HIS A 314 19.49 -11.17 -3.45
N ALA A 315 18.42 -10.88 -2.71
CA ALA A 315 17.34 -11.83 -2.48
C ALA A 315 16.65 -12.24 -3.81
N VAL A 316 16.35 -11.24 -4.66
CA VAL A 316 15.79 -11.45 -6.01
C VAL A 316 16.70 -12.34 -6.86
N LEU A 317 18.02 -12.07 -6.89
CA LEU A 317 18.99 -12.88 -7.64
C LEU A 317 19.02 -14.34 -7.17
N VAL A 318 19.03 -14.57 -5.86
CA VAL A 318 19.01 -15.91 -5.27
C VAL A 318 17.76 -16.69 -5.71
N LYS A 319 16.60 -16.04 -5.69
CA LYS A 319 15.33 -16.64 -6.12
C LYS A 319 15.34 -16.98 -7.62
N LEU A 320 15.81 -16.06 -8.47
CA LEU A 320 15.93 -16.28 -9.91
C LEU A 320 16.86 -17.44 -10.26
N CYS A 321 17.98 -17.58 -9.56
CA CYS A 321 18.94 -18.67 -9.80
C CYS A 321 18.40 -20.06 -9.40
N ARG A 322 17.35 -20.11 -8.55
CA ARG A 322 16.66 -21.33 -8.15
C ARG A 322 15.51 -21.69 -9.10
N GLY A 323 15.13 -20.80 -10.01
CA GLY A 323 13.99 -20.96 -10.89
C GLY A 323 14.34 -21.07 -12.37
N ASP A 324 13.35 -20.75 -13.20
CA ASP A 324 13.38 -20.94 -14.66
C ASP A 324 14.44 -20.05 -15.35
N ALA A 325 14.74 -18.87 -14.79
CA ALA A 325 15.72 -17.92 -15.31
C ALA A 325 17.18 -18.30 -15.01
N LYS A 326 17.46 -19.49 -14.46
CA LYS A 326 18.83 -19.94 -14.13
C LYS A 326 19.77 -19.90 -15.34
N ARG A 327 19.27 -20.24 -16.53
CA ARG A 327 20.08 -20.21 -17.76
C ARG A 327 20.44 -18.77 -18.14
N ASP A 328 19.45 -17.89 -18.21
CA ASP A 328 19.63 -16.48 -18.55
C ASP A 328 20.56 -15.77 -17.53
N ALA A 329 20.38 -16.07 -16.24
CA ALA A 329 21.25 -15.57 -15.18
C ALA A 329 22.70 -16.02 -15.35
N ARG A 330 22.93 -17.26 -15.80
CA ARG A 330 24.28 -17.78 -16.09
C ARG A 330 24.91 -17.05 -17.28
N GLU A 331 24.14 -16.74 -18.31
CA GLU A 331 24.63 -15.99 -19.49
C GLU A 331 25.04 -14.55 -19.12
N ARG A 332 24.39 -13.94 -18.12
CA ARG A 332 24.69 -12.59 -17.62
C ARG A 332 25.56 -12.53 -16.36
N LEU A 333 26.11 -13.66 -15.92
CA LEU A 333 26.82 -13.80 -14.65
C LEU A 333 27.97 -12.78 -14.50
N ALA A 334 28.75 -12.56 -15.56
CA ALA A 334 29.88 -11.63 -15.53
C ALA A 334 29.44 -10.19 -15.17
N ALA A 335 28.34 -9.72 -15.76
CA ALA A 335 27.80 -8.39 -15.49
C ALA A 335 27.27 -8.28 -14.05
N LEU A 336 26.62 -9.33 -13.54
CA LEU A 336 26.10 -9.38 -12.18
C LEU A 336 27.19 -9.46 -11.11
N CYS A 337 28.32 -10.13 -11.41
CA CYS A 337 29.43 -10.27 -10.46
C CYS A 337 30.24 -8.97 -10.26
N GLU A 338 30.29 -8.08 -11.25
CA GLU A 338 31.06 -6.83 -11.17
C GLU A 338 30.62 -5.93 -9.98
N PRO A 339 29.33 -5.60 -9.81
CA PRO A 339 28.86 -4.88 -8.62
C PRO A 339 29.13 -5.60 -7.29
N MET A 340 29.02 -6.93 -7.27
CA MET A 340 29.26 -7.74 -6.07
C MET A 340 30.74 -7.70 -5.66
N LYS A 341 31.65 -7.78 -6.64
CA LYS A 341 33.10 -7.67 -6.41
C LYS A 341 33.46 -6.32 -5.81
N LYS A 342 32.87 -5.22 -6.31
CA LYS A 342 33.08 -3.88 -5.74
C LYS A 342 32.64 -3.81 -4.28
N THR A 343 31.51 -4.45 -3.95
CA THR A 343 31.00 -4.51 -2.57
C THR A 343 31.95 -5.29 -1.65
N LEU A 344 32.43 -6.46 -2.07
CA LEU A 344 33.34 -7.30 -1.28
C LEU A 344 34.75 -6.72 -1.10
N THR A 345 35.19 -5.91 -2.07
CA THR A 345 36.53 -5.28 -2.05
C THR A 345 36.53 -3.87 -1.47
N ALA A 346 35.35 -3.35 -1.08
CA ALA A 346 35.23 -2.04 -0.45
C ALA A 346 35.99 -2.02 0.87
N LYS A 347 36.98 -1.13 0.98
CA LYS A 347 37.69 -0.86 2.23
C LYS A 347 37.09 0.37 2.88
N LEU A 348 36.63 0.24 4.11
CA LEU A 348 36.27 1.39 4.94
C LEU A 348 37.56 2.19 5.22
N LYS A 349 37.47 3.52 5.12
CA LYS A 349 38.59 4.38 5.56
C LYS A 349 38.69 4.27 7.08
N SER A 350 39.91 4.31 7.61
CA SER A 350 40.21 4.22 9.05
C SER A 350 39.59 5.33 9.90
N ASP A 351 39.09 6.38 9.25
CA ASP A 351 38.65 7.63 9.89
C ASP A 351 37.12 7.82 9.80
N ALA A 352 36.36 6.71 9.68
CA ALA A 352 34.89 6.70 9.67
C ALA A 352 34.31 6.53 11.08
#